data_AF-A0A976D4E2-F1
#
_entry.id   AF-A0A976D4E2-F1
#
_cell.length_a   1.000
_cell.length_b   1.000
_cell.length_c   1.000
_cell.angle_alpha   90.00
_cell.angle_beta   90.00
_cell.angle_gamma   90.00
#
_symmetry.space_group_name_H-M   'P 1'
#
loop_
_entity.id
_entity.type
_entity.pdbx_description
1 polymer ?
#
loop_
_entity_poly.entity_id
_entity_poly.type
_entity_poly.pdbx_seq_one_letter_code
_entity_poly.pdbx_strand_id
1 'polypeptide(L)'
;MDDARKAVELFLAQDESTAQDLASILQSDNTDRREKDSSITEGALAMLQADPALAHKKSTVVYHEGWHKGVVGIVASRLTETWYRPTVVLTKSGDLATGSARSVVGFNLYEAIHACRDHLTAYGGHFAAAGLSLLPENIPAFTAAFEAAVSERILPEQLIPEQVVDGEIKFSDISPALYNIIAQMEPFGPENMKPVWVARGVTNNGSKIVKETHLRFQVKQGGISLSGIGFNLAAHMPLVASGEPFDMLFTLDENEWQGQVSLQIKVLDLRAATASFPPNAG
;
A
#
# COMPACT_ATOMS: atom_id res chain seq x y z
N MET A 1 -20.12 11.20 7.75
CA MET A 1 -18.90 10.38 7.87
C MET A 1 -18.71 9.79 9.28
N ASP A 2 -18.92 10.56 10.35
CA ASP A 2 -18.54 10.14 11.72
C ASP A 2 -19.64 9.41 12.53
N ASP A 3 -20.73 8.97 11.90
CA ASP A 3 -21.79 8.22 12.59
C ASP A 3 -21.83 6.76 12.14
N ALA A 4 -21.25 5.88 12.95
CA ALA A 4 -21.21 4.45 12.69
C ALA A 4 -22.60 3.79 12.72
N ARG A 5 -23.61 4.43 13.32
CA ARG A 5 -24.97 3.88 13.43
C ARG A 5 -25.63 3.69 12.07
N LYS A 6 -25.33 4.55 11.09
CA LYS A 6 -25.87 4.46 9.73
C LYS A 6 -25.59 3.10 9.07
N ALA A 7 -24.39 2.55 9.30
CA ALA A 7 -24.03 1.24 8.76
C ALA A 7 -24.82 0.11 9.45
N VAL A 8 -25.00 0.22 10.77
CA VAL A 8 -25.81 -0.74 11.53
C VAL A 8 -27.28 -0.67 11.11
N GLU A 9 -27.83 0.54 10.97
CA GLU A 9 -29.19 0.77 10.49
C GLU A 9 -29.40 0.20 9.08
N LEU A 10 -28.42 0.33 8.18
CA LEU A 10 -28.48 -0.28 6.84
C LEU A 10 -28.61 -1.80 6.94
N PHE A 11 -27.78 -2.46 7.76
CA PHE A 11 -27.83 -3.91 7.93
C PHE A 11 -29.10 -4.41 8.64
N LEU A 12 -29.78 -3.54 9.39
CA LEU A 12 -31.01 -3.86 10.12
C LEU A 12 -32.29 -3.46 9.37
N ALA A 13 -32.17 -2.75 8.24
CA ALA A 13 -33.30 -2.31 7.44
C ALA A 13 -34.19 -3.50 7.03
N GLN A 14 -35.50 -3.35 7.24
CA GLN A 14 -36.48 -4.43 6.99
C GLN A 14 -37.08 -4.34 5.58
N ASP A 15 -36.89 -3.21 4.90
CA ASP A 15 -37.41 -2.96 3.56
C ASP A 15 -36.32 -2.35 2.66
N GLU A 16 -36.44 -2.65 1.37
CA GLU A 16 -35.47 -2.26 0.34
C GLU A 16 -35.36 -0.74 0.18
N SER A 17 -36.46 0.01 0.38
CA SER A 17 -36.46 1.47 0.25
C SER A 17 -35.57 2.11 1.31
N THR A 18 -35.78 1.74 2.58
CA THR A 18 -34.95 2.23 3.70
C THR A 18 -33.48 1.83 3.51
N ALA A 19 -33.22 0.60 3.06
CA ALA A 19 -31.86 0.15 2.77
C ALA A 19 -31.21 0.98 1.65
N GLN A 20 -31.94 1.28 0.58
CA GLN A 20 -31.43 2.05 -0.55
C GLN A 20 -31.09 3.50 -0.17
N ASP A 21 -31.92 4.13 0.67
CA ASP A 21 -31.68 5.48 1.18
C ASP A 21 -30.41 5.53 2.05
N LEU A 22 -30.28 4.57 2.99
CA LEU A 22 -29.11 4.46 3.85
C LEU A 22 -27.83 4.14 3.06
N ALA A 23 -27.91 3.26 2.06
CA ALA A 23 -26.81 2.95 1.16
C ALA A 23 -26.35 4.18 0.38
N SER A 24 -27.29 5.00 -0.10
CA SER A 24 -26.98 6.25 -0.81
C SER A 24 -26.27 7.26 0.09
N ILE A 25 -26.70 7.38 1.36
CA ILE A 25 -26.03 8.23 2.37
C ILE A 25 -24.61 7.74 2.65
N LEU A 26 -24.42 6.43 2.84
CA LEU A 26 -23.09 5.84 3.08
C LEU A 26 -22.17 5.99 1.88
N GLN A 27 -22.72 5.90 0.66
CA GLN A 27 -21.96 6.13 -0.57
C GLN A 27 -21.51 7.59 -0.70
N SER A 28 -22.36 8.55 -0.33
CA SER A 28 -21.98 9.96 -0.22
C SER A 28 -20.86 10.15 0.81
N ASP A 29 -21.03 9.61 2.02
CA ASP A 29 -20.02 9.67 3.11
C ASP A 29 -18.67 9.05 2.67
N ASN A 30 -18.70 7.97 1.88
CA ASN A 30 -17.50 7.33 1.34
C ASN A 30 -16.82 8.17 0.24
N THR A 31 -17.61 8.87 -0.57
CA THR A 31 -17.08 9.76 -1.63
C THR A 31 -16.37 10.94 -0.98
N ASP A 32 -17.02 11.62 -0.04
CA ASP A 32 -16.44 12.71 0.74
C ASP A 32 -15.15 12.27 1.47
N ARG A 33 -15.15 11.06 2.05
CA ARG A 33 -13.96 10.49 2.68
C ARG A 33 -12.81 10.36 1.69
N ARG A 34 -13.06 9.84 0.49
CA ARG A 34 -12.02 9.59 -0.53
C ARG A 34 -11.41 10.90 -1.02
N GLU A 35 -12.22 11.94 -1.20
CA GLU A 35 -11.75 13.27 -1.58
C GLU A 35 -10.84 13.88 -0.48
N LYS A 36 -11.27 13.78 0.78
CA LYS A 36 -10.45 14.20 1.93
C LYS A 36 -9.17 13.38 2.05
N ASP A 37 -9.22 12.06 1.84
CA ASP A 37 -8.03 11.18 1.84
C ASP A 37 -7.01 11.60 0.79
N SER A 38 -7.45 11.85 -0.45
CA SER A 38 -6.55 12.31 -1.54
C SER A 38 -5.89 13.64 -1.19
N SER A 39 -6.70 14.65 -0.86
CA SER A 39 -6.20 16.00 -0.56
C SER A 39 -5.27 16.04 0.66
N ILE A 40 -5.58 15.29 1.72
CA ILE A 40 -4.72 15.20 2.91
C ILE A 40 -3.44 14.46 2.58
N THR A 41 -3.49 13.37 1.81
CA THR A 41 -2.31 12.62 1.38
C THR A 41 -1.38 13.49 0.53
N GLU A 42 -1.92 14.23 -0.42
CA GLU A 42 -1.15 15.17 -1.26
C GLU A 42 -0.49 16.26 -0.40
N GLY A 43 -1.24 16.87 0.52
CA GLY A 43 -0.69 17.88 1.44
C GLY A 43 0.40 17.31 2.34
N ALA A 44 0.22 16.10 2.88
CA ALA A 44 1.21 15.44 3.70
C ALA A 44 2.49 15.11 2.90
N LEU A 45 2.36 14.57 1.68
CA LEU A 45 3.50 14.30 0.81
C LEU A 45 4.26 15.58 0.46
N ALA A 46 3.57 16.68 0.18
CA ALA A 46 4.20 17.97 -0.07
C ALA A 46 5.00 18.48 1.14
N MET A 47 4.46 18.35 2.36
CA MET A 47 5.19 18.69 3.59
C MET A 47 6.47 17.87 3.74
N LEU A 48 6.42 16.58 3.43
CA LEU A 48 7.58 15.70 3.53
C LEU A 48 8.62 16.02 2.47
N GLN A 49 8.22 16.22 1.21
CA GLN A 49 9.13 16.56 0.12
C GLN A 49 9.86 17.90 0.34
N ALA A 50 9.26 18.82 1.10
CA ALA A 50 9.86 20.08 1.47
C ALA A 50 10.89 19.98 2.62
N ASP A 51 10.94 18.85 3.36
CA ASP A 51 11.90 18.64 4.45
C ASP A 51 13.21 18.01 3.91
N PRO A 52 14.32 18.75 3.80
CA PRO A 52 15.58 18.20 3.29
C PRO A 52 16.18 17.14 4.24
N ALA A 53 15.81 17.14 5.52
CA ALA A 53 16.28 16.14 6.47
C ALA A 53 15.55 14.79 6.33
N LEU A 54 14.46 14.74 5.55
CA LEU A 54 13.63 13.56 5.40
C LEU A 54 14.39 12.33 4.91
N ALA A 55 15.36 12.53 4.01
CA ALA A 55 16.16 11.47 3.41
C ALA A 55 16.99 10.67 4.43
N HIS A 56 17.24 11.25 5.61
CA HIS A 56 18.04 10.63 6.68
C HIS A 56 17.20 10.10 7.84
N LYS A 57 15.87 10.32 7.82
CA LYS A 57 14.97 9.88 8.89
C LYS A 57 14.49 8.46 8.65
N LYS A 58 14.37 7.69 9.74
CA LYS A 58 13.81 6.33 9.73
C LYS A 58 12.35 6.29 10.16
N SER A 59 11.76 7.43 10.49
CA SER A 59 10.33 7.58 10.79
C SER A 59 9.74 8.83 10.13
N THR A 60 8.41 8.88 10.07
CA THR A 60 7.65 10.03 9.59
C THR A 60 6.70 10.51 10.68
N VAL A 61 6.68 11.82 10.95
CA VAL A 61 5.61 12.46 11.73
C VAL A 61 5.13 13.69 10.97
N VAL A 62 3.83 13.76 10.70
CA VAL A 62 3.20 14.92 10.07
C VAL A 62 2.02 15.39 10.89
N TYR A 63 1.83 16.71 10.94
CA TYR A 63 0.73 17.35 11.64
C TYR A 63 0.17 18.49 10.81
N HIS A 64 -1.14 18.56 10.71
CA HIS A 64 -1.83 19.73 10.20
C HIS A 64 -3.19 19.87 10.88
N GLU A 65 -3.50 21.06 11.38
CA GLU A 65 -4.71 21.28 12.19
C GLU A 65 -6.02 21.15 11.40
N GLY A 66 -5.99 21.40 10.09
CA GLY A 66 -7.17 21.32 9.21
C GLY A 66 -7.53 19.92 8.71
N TRP A 67 -6.79 18.87 9.09
CA TRP A 67 -7.04 17.52 8.58
C TRP A 67 -8.20 16.82 9.31
N HIS A 68 -8.93 15.98 8.59
CA HIS A 68 -10.09 15.30 9.18
C HIS A 68 -9.66 14.09 10.03
N LYS A 69 -10.07 14.07 11.31
CA LYS A 69 -9.73 12.98 12.25
C LYS A 69 -10.10 11.58 11.74
N GLY A 70 -11.25 11.43 11.09
CA GLY A 70 -11.68 10.15 10.51
C GLY A 70 -10.83 9.64 9.32
N VAL A 71 -9.87 10.43 8.84
CA VAL A 71 -9.09 10.13 7.61
C VAL A 71 -7.61 9.90 7.90
N VAL A 72 -7.06 10.46 8.99
CA VAL A 72 -5.61 10.40 9.30
C VAL A 72 -5.06 8.97 9.36
N GLY A 73 -5.87 7.98 9.73
CA GLY A 73 -5.45 6.57 9.72
C GLY A 73 -5.22 5.97 8.33
N ILE A 74 -5.99 6.40 7.34
CA ILE A 74 -5.83 5.97 5.93
C ILE A 74 -4.58 6.63 5.36
N VAL A 75 -4.42 7.93 5.62
CA VAL A 75 -3.25 8.71 5.19
C VAL A 75 -1.97 8.13 5.80
N ALA A 76 -1.98 7.75 7.08
CA ALA A 76 -0.83 7.12 7.72
C ALA A 76 -0.42 5.82 7.03
N SER A 77 -1.38 5.00 6.60
CA SER A 77 -1.11 3.78 5.81
C SER A 77 -0.47 4.12 4.46
N ARG A 78 -1.04 5.07 3.70
CA ARG A 78 -0.51 5.49 2.40
C ARG A 78 0.91 6.05 2.49
N LEU A 79 1.18 6.88 3.49
CA LEU A 79 2.51 7.43 3.73
C LEU A 79 3.51 6.34 4.14
N THR A 80 3.06 5.38 4.95
CA THR A 80 3.87 4.20 5.30
C THR A 80 4.18 3.37 4.06
N GLU A 81 3.22 3.12 3.17
CA GLU A 81 3.44 2.39 1.91
C GLU A 81 4.37 3.14 0.96
N THR A 82 4.30 4.48 0.92
CA THR A 82 5.09 5.31 0.01
C THR A 82 6.56 5.42 0.45
N TRP A 83 6.81 5.61 1.75
CA TRP A 83 8.15 5.83 2.29
C TRP A 83 8.73 4.62 3.02
N TYR A 84 7.95 3.55 3.13
CA TYR A 84 8.25 2.27 3.80
C TYR A 84 8.97 2.42 5.13
N ARG A 85 8.36 3.20 6.04
CA ARG A 85 8.87 3.40 7.40
C ARG A 85 7.76 3.76 8.39
N PRO A 86 7.95 3.53 9.71
CA PRO A 86 6.97 3.87 10.74
C PRO A 86 6.50 5.33 10.62
N THR A 87 5.19 5.52 10.52
CA THR A 87 4.60 6.83 10.21
C THR A 87 3.48 7.19 11.17
N VAL A 88 3.48 8.45 11.60
CA VAL A 88 2.47 9.08 12.45
C VAL A 88 1.84 10.26 11.70
N VAL A 89 0.51 10.31 11.66
CA VAL A 89 -0.26 11.43 11.11
C VAL A 89 -1.17 11.98 12.19
N LEU A 90 -1.00 13.26 12.51
CA LEU A 90 -1.71 13.99 13.55
C LEU A 90 -2.61 15.08 12.96
N THR A 91 -3.73 15.34 13.62
CA THR A 91 -4.59 16.49 13.37
C THR A 91 -5.11 17.10 14.67
N LYS A 92 -5.66 18.30 14.63
CA LYS A 92 -6.26 18.95 15.80
C LYS A 92 -7.63 18.36 16.11
N SER A 93 -7.90 18.10 17.38
CA SER A 93 -9.20 17.65 17.90
C SER A 93 -9.43 18.28 19.28
N GLY A 94 -10.23 19.35 19.30
CA GLY A 94 -10.34 20.22 20.48
C GLY A 94 -9.00 20.89 20.78
N ASP A 95 -8.55 20.76 22.03
CA ASP A 95 -7.27 21.31 22.50
C ASP A 95 -6.08 20.35 22.29
N LEU A 96 -6.34 19.14 21.81
CA LEU A 96 -5.30 18.12 21.60
C LEU A 96 -4.98 17.96 20.12
N ALA A 97 -3.75 17.53 19.85
CA ALA A 97 -3.42 16.82 18.62
C ALA A 97 -3.74 15.34 18.81
N THR A 98 -4.47 14.74 17.87
CA THR A 98 -4.82 13.31 17.86
C THR A 98 -4.49 12.73 16.50
N GLY A 99 -4.11 11.46 16.47
CA GLY A 99 -3.71 10.86 15.22
C GLY A 99 -3.64 9.36 15.24
N SER A 100 -3.12 8.85 14.12
CA SER A 100 -2.91 7.44 13.89
C SER A 100 -1.47 7.19 13.48
N ALA A 101 -0.94 6.07 13.94
CA ALA A 101 0.36 5.57 13.58
C ALA A 101 0.23 4.21 12.86
N ARG A 102 1.17 3.94 11.96
CA ARG A 102 1.29 2.71 11.17
C ARG A 102 2.74 2.27 11.10
N SER A 103 2.92 0.95 11.07
CA SER A 103 4.22 0.29 11.07
C SER A 103 4.55 -0.36 9.73
N VAL A 104 5.82 -0.68 9.54
CA VAL A 104 6.31 -1.61 8.51
C VAL A 104 6.32 -3.04 9.04
N VAL A 105 6.45 -4.01 8.14
CA VAL A 105 6.49 -5.43 8.51
C VAL A 105 7.64 -5.70 9.48
N GLY A 106 7.35 -6.46 10.54
CA GLY A 106 8.33 -6.86 11.54
C GLY A 106 8.74 -5.78 12.55
N PHE A 107 8.30 -4.53 12.42
CA PHE A 107 8.62 -3.48 13.38
C PHE A 107 7.52 -3.30 14.44
N ASN A 108 7.88 -3.38 15.73
CA ASN A 108 6.95 -3.18 16.83
C ASN A 108 6.71 -1.68 17.11
N LEU A 109 5.63 -1.15 16.53
CA LEU A 109 5.26 0.26 16.66
C LEU A 109 4.83 0.64 18.08
N TYR A 110 4.18 -0.28 18.80
CA TYR A 110 3.69 0.00 20.14
C TYR A 110 4.84 0.34 21.09
N GLU A 111 5.93 -0.43 21.05
CA GLU A 111 7.11 -0.18 21.89
C GLU A 111 7.78 1.16 21.58
N ALA A 112 7.87 1.54 20.29
CA ALA A 112 8.42 2.83 19.88
C ALA A 112 7.57 4.00 20.41
N ILE A 113 6.24 3.88 20.38
CA ILE A 113 5.32 4.90 20.93
C ILE A 113 5.36 4.90 22.46
N HIS A 114 5.45 3.73 23.10
CA HIS A 114 5.55 3.58 24.55
C HIS A 114 6.82 4.24 25.10
N ALA A 115 7.93 4.17 24.35
CA ALA A 115 9.16 4.89 24.67
C ALA A 115 8.98 6.43 24.65
N CYS A 116 7.97 6.94 23.94
CA CYS A 116 7.66 8.36 23.82
C CYS A 116 6.54 8.85 24.76
N ARG A 117 6.10 8.00 25.71
CA ARG A 117 4.90 8.24 26.54
C ARG A 117 4.90 9.55 27.33
N ASP A 118 6.06 10.08 27.68
CA ASP A 118 6.18 11.31 28.48
C ASP A 118 5.70 12.56 27.70
N HIS A 119 5.58 12.46 26.37
CA HIS A 119 5.04 13.52 25.51
C HIS A 119 3.55 13.35 25.19
N LEU A 120 2.95 12.22 25.58
CA LEU A 120 1.61 11.81 25.17
C LEU A 120 0.61 12.00 26.31
N THR A 121 -0.59 12.47 25.96
CA THR A 121 -1.72 12.51 26.91
C THR A 121 -2.47 11.18 26.94
N ALA A 122 -2.52 10.47 25.81
CA ALA A 122 -3.05 9.13 25.70
C ALA A 122 -2.45 8.41 24.49
N TYR A 123 -2.29 7.08 24.58
CA TYR A 123 -1.96 6.25 23.42
C TYR A 123 -2.43 4.81 23.67
N GLY A 124 -2.62 4.07 22.59
CA GLY A 124 -3.00 2.67 22.62
C GLY A 124 -2.94 2.05 21.24
N GLY A 125 -2.84 0.73 21.16
CA GLY A 125 -2.72 0.04 19.88
C GLY A 125 -2.05 -1.32 20.02
N HIS A 126 -1.49 -1.76 18.89
CA HIS A 126 -0.86 -3.06 18.72
C HIS A 126 0.44 -2.91 17.92
N PHE A 127 1.04 -4.05 17.60
CA PHE A 127 2.31 -4.17 16.88
C PHE A 127 2.39 -3.30 15.61
N ALA A 128 1.33 -3.25 14.80
CA ALA A 128 1.34 -2.58 13.49
C ALA A 128 0.64 -1.21 13.44
N ALA A 129 -0.14 -0.86 14.46
CA ALA A 129 -1.03 0.29 14.43
C ALA A 129 -1.31 0.83 15.83
N ALA A 130 -1.34 2.15 15.97
CA ALA A 130 -1.69 2.79 17.24
C ALA A 130 -2.44 4.10 17.04
N GLY A 131 -3.26 4.46 18.01
CA GLY A 131 -3.84 5.79 18.17
C GLY A 131 -3.11 6.53 19.30
N LEU A 132 -2.97 7.85 19.14
CA LEU A 132 -2.27 8.69 20.11
C LEU A 132 -2.86 10.09 20.16
N SER A 133 -2.70 10.72 21.32
CA SER A 133 -3.07 12.10 21.59
C SER A 133 -1.96 12.78 22.39
N LEU A 134 -1.73 14.06 22.12
CA LEU A 134 -0.74 14.90 22.78
C LEU A 134 -1.16 16.36 22.70
N LEU A 135 -0.54 17.21 23.52
CA LEU A 135 -0.68 18.66 23.38
C LEU A 135 0.05 19.14 22.12
N PRO A 136 -0.49 20.09 21.33
CA PRO A 136 0.16 20.57 20.11
C PRO A 136 1.60 21.08 20.32
N GLU A 137 1.88 21.70 21.46
CA GLU A 137 3.22 22.16 21.84
C GLU A 137 4.24 21.03 22.03
N ASN A 138 3.77 19.80 22.29
CA ASN A 138 4.64 18.63 22.47
C ASN A 138 5.00 17.95 21.14
N ILE A 139 4.40 18.34 20.01
CA ILE A 139 4.64 17.70 18.70
C ILE A 139 6.12 17.69 18.32
N PRO A 140 6.91 18.78 18.47
CA PRO A 140 8.33 18.75 18.14
C PRO A 140 9.13 17.78 19.01
N ALA A 141 8.86 17.77 20.33
CA ALA A 141 9.53 16.87 21.27
C ALA A 141 9.18 15.40 21.00
N PHE A 142 7.90 15.11 20.77
CA PHE A 142 7.44 13.78 20.37
C PHE A 142 8.08 13.33 19.05
N THR A 143 8.18 14.21 18.05
CA THR A 143 8.77 13.88 16.74
C THR A 143 10.22 13.45 16.88
N ALA A 144 11.00 14.16 17.70
CA ALA A 144 12.39 13.81 17.96
C ALA A 144 12.52 12.50 18.76
N ALA A 145 11.69 12.32 19.79
CA ALA A 145 11.68 11.10 20.60
C ALA A 145 11.28 9.86 19.77
N PHE A 146 10.28 10.00 18.90
CA PHE A 146 9.81 8.92 18.03
C PHE A 146 10.87 8.53 17.00
N GLU A 147 11.52 9.51 16.36
CA GLU A 147 12.63 9.23 15.44
C GLU A 147 13.78 8.51 16.15
N ALA A 148 14.16 8.92 17.36
CA ALA A 148 15.20 8.24 18.14
C ALA A 148 14.79 6.80 18.51
N ALA A 149 13.56 6.61 18.99
CA ALA A 149 13.05 5.31 19.40
C ALA A 149 12.96 4.32 18.22
N VAL A 150 12.53 4.81 17.04
CA VAL A 150 12.52 4.04 15.79
C VAL A 150 13.94 3.75 15.34
N SER A 151 14.82 4.76 15.30
CA SER A 151 16.17 4.62 14.79
C SER A 151 17.06 3.65 15.57
N GLU A 152 16.83 3.51 16.87
CA GLU A 152 17.49 2.56 17.76
C GLU A 152 17.08 1.10 17.49
N ARG A 153 15.85 0.88 17.03
CA ARG A 153 15.22 -0.46 16.99
C ARG A 153 15.00 -1.03 15.59
N ILE A 154 14.81 -0.16 14.59
CA ILE A 154 14.47 -0.61 13.23
C ILE A 154 15.71 -1.13 12.51
N LEU A 155 15.55 -2.30 11.90
CA LEU A 155 16.60 -2.94 11.12
C LEU A 155 16.63 -2.37 9.69
N PRO A 156 17.80 -2.28 9.03
CA PRO A 156 17.89 -1.79 7.66
C PRO A 156 16.97 -2.54 6.67
N GLU A 157 16.81 -3.85 6.82
CA GLU A 157 15.91 -4.66 5.99
C GLU A 157 14.43 -4.28 6.15
N GLN A 158 14.03 -3.76 7.31
CA GLN A 158 12.64 -3.32 7.57
C GLN A 158 12.30 -1.98 6.90
N LEU A 159 13.32 -1.28 6.38
CA LEU A 159 13.15 -0.05 5.60
C LEU A 159 13.03 -0.34 4.10
N ILE A 160 13.08 -1.62 3.71
CA ILE A 160 13.00 -2.05 2.32
C ILE A 160 11.74 -2.90 2.16
N PRO A 161 10.81 -2.54 1.26
CA PRO A 161 9.67 -3.39 0.94
C PRO A 161 10.12 -4.77 0.49
N GLU A 162 9.65 -5.81 1.18
CA GLU A 162 9.88 -7.20 0.79
C GLU A 162 8.71 -7.71 -0.08
N GLN A 163 9.03 -8.52 -1.08
CA GLN A 163 8.06 -9.29 -1.85
C GLN A 163 8.39 -10.77 -1.68
N VAL A 164 7.47 -11.51 -1.08
CA VAL A 164 7.57 -12.98 -1.01
C VAL A 164 7.21 -13.53 -2.38
N VAL A 165 8.10 -14.34 -2.95
CA VAL A 165 7.91 -14.98 -4.25
C VAL A 165 7.64 -16.46 -4.02
N ASP A 166 6.50 -16.95 -4.49
CA ASP A 166 6.08 -18.34 -4.31
C ASP A 166 6.77 -19.29 -5.30
N GLY A 167 7.17 -18.78 -6.46
CA GLY A 167 7.91 -19.58 -7.42
C GLY A 167 8.36 -18.84 -8.67
N GLU A 168 9.29 -19.47 -9.40
CA GLU A 168 9.66 -19.06 -10.75
C GLU A 168 8.77 -19.78 -11.77
N ILE A 169 8.27 -19.04 -12.76
CA ILE A 169 7.43 -19.59 -13.83
C ILE A 169 7.85 -19.06 -15.20
N LYS A 170 7.74 -19.92 -16.22
CA LYS A 170 7.87 -19.50 -17.62
C LYS A 170 6.49 -19.22 -18.20
N PHE A 171 6.41 -18.33 -19.17
CA PHE A 171 5.17 -18.03 -19.88
C PHE A 171 4.59 -19.25 -20.60
N SER A 172 5.41 -20.26 -20.92
CA SER A 172 4.95 -21.56 -21.46
C SER A 172 4.11 -22.38 -20.49
N ASP A 173 4.28 -22.14 -19.19
CA ASP A 173 3.60 -22.91 -18.15
C ASP A 173 2.33 -22.20 -17.68
N ILE A 174 2.13 -20.94 -18.11
CA ILE A 174 0.93 -20.16 -17.82
C ILE A 174 -0.19 -20.61 -18.76
N SER A 175 -1.24 -21.19 -18.18
CA SER A 175 -2.40 -21.69 -18.91
C SER A 175 -3.69 -21.50 -18.11
N PRO A 176 -4.87 -21.54 -18.76
CA PRO A 176 -6.16 -21.53 -18.06
C PRO A 176 -6.29 -22.65 -17.03
N ALA A 177 -5.71 -23.81 -17.29
CA ALA A 177 -5.71 -24.93 -16.36
C ALA A 177 -4.94 -24.60 -15.07
N LEU A 178 -3.77 -23.96 -15.17
CA LEU A 178 -3.02 -23.48 -14.00
C LEU A 178 -3.84 -22.45 -13.21
N TYR A 179 -4.44 -21.48 -13.91
CA TYR A 179 -5.24 -20.45 -13.25
C TYR A 179 -6.45 -21.04 -12.51
N ASN A 180 -7.13 -22.03 -13.09
CA ASN A 180 -8.24 -22.72 -12.43
C ASN A 180 -7.82 -23.43 -11.13
N ILE A 181 -6.58 -23.94 -11.05
CA ILE A 181 -6.04 -24.53 -9.82
C ILE A 181 -5.81 -23.42 -8.77
N ILE A 182 -5.25 -22.28 -9.19
CA ILE A 182 -5.06 -21.13 -8.30
C ILE A 182 -6.40 -20.61 -7.79
N ALA A 183 -7.41 -20.49 -8.65
CA ALA A 183 -8.75 -20.03 -8.27
C ALA A 183 -9.42 -20.93 -7.21
N GLN A 184 -9.10 -22.23 -7.17
CA GLN A 184 -9.58 -23.14 -6.11
C GLN A 184 -8.97 -22.84 -4.73
N MET A 185 -7.93 -22.01 -4.64
CA MET A 185 -7.31 -21.59 -3.38
C MET A 185 -8.00 -20.36 -2.76
N GLU A 186 -9.06 -19.84 -3.38
CA GLU A 186 -9.87 -18.76 -2.83
C GLU A 186 -10.57 -19.16 -1.52
N PRO A 187 -10.87 -18.20 -0.62
CA PRO A 187 -10.76 -16.75 -0.80
C PRO A 187 -9.35 -16.20 -0.54
N PHE A 188 -8.89 -15.29 -1.40
CA PHE A 188 -7.63 -14.60 -1.20
C PHE A 188 -7.77 -13.38 -0.28
N GLY A 189 -6.76 -13.13 0.54
CA GLY A 189 -6.71 -12.01 1.48
C GLY A 189 -5.49 -12.09 2.39
N PRO A 190 -5.43 -11.27 3.46
CA PRO A 190 -4.44 -11.46 4.51
C PRO A 190 -4.38 -12.93 4.95
N GLU A 191 -3.17 -13.48 5.12
CA GLU A 191 -2.90 -14.89 5.45
C GLU A 191 -3.18 -15.92 4.33
N ASN A 192 -3.74 -15.51 3.18
CA ASN A 192 -3.89 -16.32 1.99
C ASN A 192 -3.78 -15.44 0.73
N MET A 193 -2.58 -14.91 0.48
CA MET A 193 -2.37 -14.00 -0.64
C MET A 193 -2.38 -14.78 -1.97
N LYS A 194 -2.75 -14.10 -3.07
CA LYS A 194 -2.59 -14.69 -4.42
C LYS A 194 -1.10 -15.06 -4.64
N PRO A 195 -0.81 -16.21 -5.28
CA PRO A 195 0.56 -16.59 -5.58
C PRO A 195 1.28 -15.54 -6.42
N VAL A 196 2.46 -15.14 -5.97
CA VAL A 196 3.39 -14.22 -6.62
C VAL A 196 4.46 -15.03 -7.36
N TRP A 197 4.51 -14.83 -8.67
CA TRP A 197 5.44 -15.51 -9.55
C TRP A 197 6.55 -14.57 -10.02
N VAL A 198 7.74 -15.11 -10.23
CA VAL A 198 8.81 -14.45 -10.98
C VAL A 198 8.95 -15.07 -12.37
N ALA A 199 8.96 -14.25 -13.42
CA ALA A 199 9.41 -14.65 -14.75
C ALA A 199 10.70 -13.89 -15.09
N ARG A 200 11.72 -14.64 -15.52
CA ARG A 200 13.05 -14.09 -15.80
C ARG A 200 13.29 -13.86 -17.28
N GLY A 201 14.10 -12.85 -17.60
CA GLY A 201 14.53 -12.58 -18.98
C GLY A 201 13.37 -12.32 -19.94
N VAL A 202 12.33 -11.66 -19.44
CA VAL A 202 11.17 -11.23 -20.22
C VAL A 202 11.57 -10.01 -21.05
N THR A 203 11.02 -9.89 -22.26
CA THR A 203 11.30 -8.74 -23.14
C THR A 203 10.01 -8.00 -23.48
N ASN A 204 10.14 -6.70 -23.74
CA ASN A 204 9.00 -5.86 -24.10
C ASN A 204 8.49 -6.16 -25.53
N ASN A 205 7.17 -6.04 -25.71
CA ASN A 205 6.45 -6.27 -26.96
C ASN A 205 5.32 -5.24 -27.18
N GLY A 206 5.52 -3.99 -26.75
CA GLY A 206 4.53 -2.90 -26.96
C GLY A 206 3.90 -2.34 -25.69
N SER A 207 4.61 -2.39 -24.56
CA SER A 207 4.15 -1.81 -23.30
C SER A 207 4.04 -0.27 -23.38
N LYS A 208 3.08 0.30 -22.66
CA LYS A 208 2.79 1.75 -22.67
C LYS A 208 2.29 2.26 -21.33
N ILE A 209 2.58 3.52 -21.04
CA ILE A 209 2.01 4.23 -19.89
C ILE A 209 0.53 4.51 -20.16
N VAL A 210 -0.32 4.32 -19.15
CA VAL A 210 -1.75 4.63 -19.17
C VAL A 210 -2.12 5.41 -17.91
N LYS A 211 -3.00 6.40 -18.05
CA LYS A 211 -3.41 7.29 -16.93
C LYS A 211 -2.21 7.92 -16.18
N GLU A 212 -1.13 8.21 -16.90
CA GLU A 212 0.13 8.83 -16.45
C GLU A 212 0.95 8.04 -15.41
N THR A 213 0.31 7.21 -14.61
CA THR A 213 0.90 6.54 -13.43
C THR A 213 1.04 5.04 -13.60
N HIS A 214 0.26 4.41 -14.49
CA HIS A 214 0.25 2.94 -14.63
C HIS A 214 0.98 2.50 -15.90
N LEU A 215 1.49 1.27 -15.90
CA LEU A 215 2.17 0.67 -17.04
C LEU A 215 1.37 -0.52 -17.54
N ARG A 216 0.81 -0.42 -18.74
CA ARG A 216 0.20 -1.56 -19.44
C ARG A 216 1.30 -2.34 -20.13
N PHE A 217 1.41 -3.61 -19.79
CA PHE A 217 2.43 -4.52 -20.31
C PHE A 217 1.92 -5.28 -21.53
N GLN A 218 2.78 -5.37 -22.54
CA GLN A 218 2.75 -6.42 -23.55
C GLN A 218 4.17 -6.96 -23.58
N VAL A 219 4.34 -8.20 -23.12
CA VAL A 219 5.65 -8.79 -22.85
C VAL A 219 5.76 -10.17 -23.46
N LYS A 220 6.98 -10.58 -23.81
CA LYS A 220 7.24 -11.86 -24.45
C LYS A 220 8.37 -12.64 -23.76
N GLN A 221 8.21 -13.95 -23.71
CA GLN A 221 9.22 -14.91 -23.23
C GLN A 221 9.06 -16.21 -24.01
N GLY A 222 10.14 -16.74 -24.59
CA GLY A 222 10.12 -18.01 -25.32
C GLY A 222 9.11 -18.07 -26.49
N GLY A 223 8.83 -16.93 -27.15
CA GLY A 223 7.86 -16.83 -28.24
C GLY A 223 6.39 -16.66 -27.79
N ILE A 224 6.11 -16.76 -26.49
CA ILE A 224 4.77 -16.54 -25.92
C ILE A 224 4.65 -15.09 -25.47
N SER A 225 3.52 -14.46 -25.80
CA SER A 225 3.22 -13.10 -25.38
C SER A 225 2.09 -13.08 -24.35
N LEU A 226 2.26 -12.28 -23.30
CA LEU A 226 1.23 -12.02 -22.29
C LEU A 226 0.97 -10.52 -22.19
N SER A 227 -0.26 -10.20 -21.81
CA SER A 227 -0.67 -8.83 -21.51
C SER A 227 -0.92 -8.66 -20.03
N GLY A 228 -0.72 -7.44 -19.53
CA GLY A 228 -0.86 -7.18 -18.11
C GLY A 228 -0.92 -5.71 -17.74
N ILE A 229 -1.09 -5.46 -16.45
CA ILE A 229 -1.12 -4.11 -15.88
C ILE A 229 -0.26 -4.08 -14.62
N GLY A 230 0.59 -3.07 -14.51
CA GLY A 230 1.27 -2.70 -13.27
C GLY A 230 0.80 -1.33 -12.82
N PHE A 231 0.23 -1.26 -11.63
CA PHE A 231 -0.24 -0.01 -11.06
C PHE A 231 0.95 0.75 -10.47
N ASN A 232 1.00 2.06 -10.70
CA ASN A 232 2.06 2.96 -10.23
C ASN A 232 3.48 2.60 -10.74
N LEU A 233 3.60 1.80 -11.81
CA LEU A 233 4.88 1.40 -12.39
C LEU A 233 5.32 2.24 -13.60
N ALA A 234 4.73 3.42 -13.84
CA ALA A 234 5.12 4.28 -14.96
C ALA A 234 6.63 4.66 -14.94
N ALA A 235 7.21 4.81 -13.74
CA ALA A 235 8.64 5.09 -13.56
C ALA A 235 9.57 3.99 -14.10
N HIS A 236 9.07 2.77 -14.28
CA HIS A 236 9.82 1.65 -14.85
C HIS A 236 9.81 1.61 -16.38
N MET A 237 9.09 2.52 -17.04
CA MET A 237 9.05 2.58 -18.51
C MET A 237 10.44 2.68 -19.16
N PRO A 238 11.43 3.43 -18.64
CA PRO A 238 12.78 3.44 -19.22
C PRO A 238 13.44 2.05 -19.26
N LEU A 239 13.26 1.25 -18.20
CA LEU A 239 13.76 -0.12 -18.14
C LEU A 239 13.03 -1.01 -19.16
N VAL A 240 11.70 -0.93 -19.22
CA VAL A 240 10.89 -1.73 -20.16
C VAL A 240 11.11 -1.32 -21.63
N ALA A 241 11.38 -0.04 -21.88
CA ALA A 241 11.66 0.49 -23.22
C ALA A 241 13.10 0.26 -23.70
N SER A 242 14.02 -0.11 -22.80
CA SER A 242 15.44 -0.30 -23.13
C SER A 242 15.68 -1.37 -24.21
N GLY A 243 14.76 -2.31 -24.37
CA GLY A 243 14.90 -3.47 -25.25
C GLY A 243 15.66 -4.63 -24.61
N GLU A 244 16.35 -4.38 -23.48
CA GLU A 244 17.04 -5.40 -22.71
C GLU A 244 16.05 -6.30 -21.95
N PRO A 245 16.42 -7.58 -21.70
CA PRO A 245 15.61 -8.45 -20.87
C PRO A 245 15.50 -7.96 -19.42
N PHE A 246 14.35 -8.19 -18.81
CA PHE A 246 14.08 -7.87 -17.41
C PHE A 246 13.38 -9.03 -16.69
N ASP A 247 13.57 -9.10 -15.37
CA ASP A 247 12.79 -9.99 -14.51
C ASP A 247 11.53 -9.25 -14.05
N MET A 248 10.41 -9.96 -13.94
CA MET A 248 9.15 -9.40 -13.46
C MET A 248 8.50 -10.25 -12.38
N LEU A 249 7.94 -9.57 -11.37
CA LEU A 249 7.07 -10.15 -10.34
C LEU A 249 5.62 -9.88 -10.71
N PHE A 250 4.76 -10.89 -10.64
CA PHE A 250 3.35 -10.75 -10.99
C PHE A 250 2.47 -11.80 -10.34
N THR A 251 1.18 -11.49 -10.22
CA THR A 251 0.13 -12.48 -9.97
C THR A 251 -0.63 -12.76 -11.27
N LEU A 252 -1.22 -13.95 -11.40
CA LEU A 252 -2.16 -14.24 -12.48
C LEU A 252 -3.55 -13.67 -12.16
N ASP A 253 -4.23 -13.18 -13.19
CA ASP A 253 -5.59 -12.67 -13.10
C ASP A 253 -6.34 -12.96 -14.41
N GLU A 254 -7.68 -12.90 -14.35
CA GLU A 254 -8.51 -12.92 -15.55
C GLU A 254 -8.99 -11.51 -15.91
N ASN A 255 -9.02 -11.23 -17.20
CA ASN A 255 -9.66 -10.06 -17.76
C ASN A 255 -10.88 -10.51 -18.57
N GLU A 256 -12.06 -10.14 -18.10
CA GLU A 256 -13.31 -10.31 -18.84
C GLU A 256 -13.68 -9.01 -19.56
N TRP A 257 -13.70 -9.06 -20.88
CA TRP A 257 -14.11 -7.92 -21.71
C TRP A 257 -15.08 -8.39 -22.79
N GLN A 258 -16.27 -7.79 -22.84
CA GLN A 258 -17.32 -8.13 -23.81
C GLN A 258 -17.64 -9.64 -23.85
N GLY A 259 -17.61 -10.31 -22.68
CA GLY A 259 -17.87 -11.76 -22.57
C GLY A 259 -16.71 -12.66 -23.02
N GLN A 260 -15.55 -12.10 -23.37
CA GLN A 260 -14.33 -12.87 -23.57
C GLN A 260 -13.45 -12.80 -22.33
N VAL A 261 -13.16 -13.96 -21.76
CA VAL A 261 -12.22 -14.13 -20.64
C VAL A 261 -10.84 -14.42 -21.22
N SER A 262 -9.85 -13.68 -20.75
CA SER A 262 -8.44 -13.84 -21.14
C SER A 262 -7.55 -13.78 -19.92
N LEU A 263 -6.53 -14.63 -19.87
CA LEU A 263 -5.52 -14.53 -18.82
C LEU A 263 -4.66 -13.29 -19.02
N GLN A 264 -4.41 -12.60 -17.91
CA GLN A 264 -3.50 -11.49 -17.84
C GLN A 264 -2.59 -11.62 -16.62
N ILE A 265 -1.53 -10.82 -16.61
CA ILE A 265 -0.63 -10.70 -15.48
C ILE A 265 -0.84 -9.35 -14.79
N LYS A 266 -0.96 -9.36 -13.47
CA LYS A 266 -0.91 -8.13 -12.67
C LYS A 266 0.52 -7.99 -12.14
N VAL A 267 1.25 -7.07 -12.73
CA VAL A 267 2.69 -6.85 -12.44
C VAL A 267 2.82 -6.08 -11.14
N LEU A 268 3.63 -6.59 -10.23
CA LEU A 268 3.90 -6.02 -8.92
C LEU A 268 5.19 -5.20 -8.93
N ASP A 269 6.25 -5.72 -9.55
CA ASP A 269 7.55 -5.05 -9.64
C ASP A 269 8.36 -5.62 -10.81
N LEU A 270 9.41 -4.92 -11.22
CA LEU A 270 10.33 -5.37 -12.24
C LEU A 270 11.74 -4.80 -12.06
N ARG A 271 12.72 -5.59 -12.48
CA ARG A 271 14.14 -5.21 -12.40
C ARG A 271 14.89 -5.65 -13.65
N ALA A 272 16.01 -5.00 -13.94
CA ALA A 272 16.91 -5.47 -14.99
C ALA A 272 17.29 -6.94 -14.73
N ALA A 273 17.37 -7.73 -15.80
CA ALA A 273 17.74 -9.13 -15.67
C ALA A 273 19.14 -9.20 -15.04
N THR A 274 19.25 -9.97 -13.96
CA THR A 274 20.53 -10.22 -13.30
C THR A 274 21.07 -11.55 -13.80
N ALA A 275 22.35 -11.59 -14.16
CA ALA A 275 23.02 -12.84 -14.45
C ALA A 275 23.10 -13.66 -13.15
N SER A 276 22.25 -14.68 -13.03
CA SER A 276 22.18 -15.69 -11.96
C SER A 276 21.80 -15.21 -10.55
N PHE A 277 20.65 -15.67 -10.06
CA PHE A 277 20.54 -16.08 -8.65
C PHE A 277 21.05 -17.53 -8.57
N PRO A 278 21.88 -17.90 -7.59
CA PRO A 278 22.13 -19.31 -7.34
C PRO A 278 20.78 -19.99 -7.07
N PRO A 279 20.51 -21.18 -7.64
CA PRO A 279 19.31 -21.93 -7.28
C PRO A 279 19.35 -22.16 -5.75
N ASN A 280 18.24 -21.85 -5.07
CA ASN A 280 18.07 -22.15 -3.66
C ASN A 280 18.47 -23.61 -3.43
N ALA A 281 19.45 -23.82 -2.55
CA ALA A 281 19.82 -25.13 -2.09
C ALA A 281 18.73 -25.64 -1.15
N GLY A 282 18.09 -26.74 -1.54
CA GLY A 282 17.47 -27.73 -0.66
C GLY A 282 16.21 -27.32 0.08
#